data_AF-D2QN07-F1
#
_entry.id   AF-D2QN07-F1
#
_cell.length_a   1.000
_cell.length_b   1.000
_cell.length_c   1.000
_cell.angle_alpha   90.00
_cell.angle_beta   90.00
_cell.angle_gamma   90.00
#
_symmetry.space_group_name_H-M   'P 1'
#
loop_
_entity.id
_entity.type
_entity.pdbx_description
1 polymer ?
#
loop_
_entity_poly.entity_id
_entity_poly.type
_entity_poly.pdbx_seq_one_letter_code
_entity_poly.pdbx_strand_id
1 'polypeptide(L)' 'MKLSEILLLAVAAGFLVIWIAEYQRTSFGDSYWLLMLFLGFLLAFQYVRTKRLEREKVVSPTIKQMVEDRKKKKK' A
#
# COMPACT_ATOMS: atom_id res chain seq x y z
N MET A 1 -6.30 -3.61 -8.12
CA MET A 1 -6.15 -3.09 -6.74
C MET A 1 -7.42 -3.44 -5.98
N LYS A 2 -7.32 -3.86 -4.72
CA LYS A 2 -8.51 -4.16 -3.90
C LYS A 2 -9.16 -2.86 -3.44
N LEU A 3 -10.45 -2.90 -3.10
CA LEU A 3 -11.19 -1.73 -2.60
C LEU A 3 -10.45 -1.01 -1.46
N SER A 4 -9.89 -1.77 -0.51
CA SER A 4 -9.12 -1.21 0.60
C SER A 4 -7.89 -0.40 0.15
N GLU A 5 -7.21 -0.82 -0.92
CA GLU A 5 -6.06 -0.10 -1.48
C GLU A 5 -6.49 1.20 -2.15
N ILE A 6 -7.65 1.19 -2.82
CA ILE A 6 -8.23 2.37 -3.47
C ILE A 6 -8.67 3.38 -2.41
N LEU A 7 -9.34 2.92 -1.34
CA LEU A 7 -9.74 3.77 -0.22
C LEU A 7 -8.53 4.41 0.48
N LEU A 8 -7.49 3.61 0.74
CA LEU A 8 -6.22 4.11 1.31
C LEU A 8 -5.59 5.20 0.43
N LEU A 9 -5.56 4.98 -0.88
CA LEU A 9 -4.99 5.94 -1.82
C LEU A 9 -5.85 7.20 -1.94
N ALA A 10 -7.18 7.06 -1.95
CA ALA A 10 -8.11 8.18 -2.01
C ALA A 10 -8.02 9.06 -0.76
N VAL A 11 -7.92 8.46 0.43
CA VAL A 11 -7.70 9.19 1.69
C VAL A 11 -6.36 9.92 1.66
N ALA A 12 -5.28 9.27 1.20
CA ALA A 12 -3.98 9.92 1.03
C ALA A 12 -4.10 11.14 0.10
N ALA A 13 -4.72 10.98 -1.07
CA ALA A 13 -4.95 12.08 -2.00
C ALA A 13 -5.78 13.22 -1.36
N GLY A 14 -6.79 12.88 -0.56
CA GLY A 14 -7.58 13.86 0.21
C GLY A 14 -6.70 14.69 1.14
N PHE A 15 -5.86 14.06 1.95
CA PHE A 15 -4.92 14.78 2.83
C PHE A 15 -3.93 15.65 2.06
N LEU A 16 -3.47 15.20 0.89
CA LEU A 16 -2.60 16.01 0.03
C LEU A 16 -3.32 17.26 -0.49
N VAL A 17 -4.57 17.13 -0.96
CA VAL A 17 -5.36 18.27 -1.43
C VAL A 17 -5.62 19.27 -0.30
N ILE A 18 -5.97 18.79 0.89
CA ILE A 18 -6.17 19.64 2.07
C ILE A 18 -4.85 20.34 2.43
N TRP A 19 -3.72 19.63 2.40
CA TRP A 19 -2.41 20.23 2.67
C TRP A 19 -2.08 21.34 1.66
N ILE A 20 -2.32 21.13 0.37
CA ILE A 20 -2.08 22.16 -0.66
C ILE A 20 -2.94 23.41 -0.39
N ALA A 21 -4.21 23.22 -0.03
CA ALA A 21 -5.10 24.33 0.30
C ALA A 21 -4.63 25.08 1.55
N GLU A 22 -4.18 24.38 2.58
CA GLU A 22 -3.67 25.02 3.81
C GLU A 22 -2.30 25.65 3.64
N TYR A 23 -1.44 25.10 2.80
CA TYR A 23 -0.16 25.70 2.46
C TYR A 23 -0.32 27.05 1.75
N GLN A 24 -1.42 27.26 1.03
CA GLN A 24 -1.76 28.57 0.45
C GLN A 24 -2.26 29.58 1.50
N ARG A 25 -2.78 29.11 2.64
CA ARG A 25 -3.34 29.95 3.71
C ARG A 25 -2.39 30.22 4.86
N THR A 26 -1.52 29.26 5.17
CA THR A 26 -0.73 29.20 6.40
C THR A 26 0.75 28.97 6.09
N SER A 27 1.59 28.99 7.13
CA SER A 27 3.00 28.64 6.99
C SER A 27 3.19 27.11 6.88
N PHE A 28 4.37 26.69 6.40
CA PHE A 28 4.70 25.27 6.36
C PHE A 28 4.66 24.61 7.75
N GLY A 29 5.06 25.34 8.80
CA GLY A 29 5.10 24.83 10.17
C GLY A 29 3.72 24.49 10.75
N ASP A 30 2.66 25.15 10.27
CA ASP A 30 1.30 24.91 10.77
C ASP A 30 0.60 23.78 10.01
N SER A 31 1.00 23.54 8.76
CA SER A 31 0.35 22.59 7.85
C SER A 31 1.11 21.25 7.70
N TYR A 32 2.39 21.16 8.09
CA TYR A 32 3.23 19.97 7.82
C TYR A 32 2.64 18.65 8.36
N TRP A 33 1.81 18.69 9.40
CA TRP A 33 1.18 17.49 9.97
C TRP A 33 0.25 16.79 8.96
N LEU A 34 -0.43 17.55 8.09
CA LEU A 34 -1.25 16.99 7.00
C LEU A 34 -0.37 16.27 5.97
N LEU A 35 0.81 16.81 5.69
CA LEU A 35 1.80 16.16 4.84
C LEU A 35 2.32 14.86 5.47
N MET A 36 2.52 14.83 6.80
CA MET A 36 2.89 13.62 7.53
C MET A 36 1.77 12.57 7.47
N LEU A 37 0.50 12.97 7.58
CA LEU A 37 -0.64 12.06 7.41
C LEU A 37 -0.69 11.50 5.99
N PHE A 38 -0.56 12.34 4.97
CA PHE A 38 -0.46 11.89 3.58
C PHE A 38 0.65 10.85 3.41
N LEU A 39 1.84 11.11 3.95
CA LEU A 39 2.98 10.19 3.90
C LEU A 39 2.68 8.87 4.63
N GLY A 40 2.06 8.94 5.81
CA GLY A 40 1.63 7.78 6.57
C GLY A 40 0.66 6.88 5.79
N PHE A 41 -0.34 7.47 5.14
CA PHE A 41 -1.27 6.73 4.29
C PHE A 41 -0.60 6.14 3.04
N LEU A 42 0.36 6.84 2.43
CA LEU A 42 1.15 6.29 1.32
C LEU A 42 1.99 5.08 1.74
N LEU A 43 2.63 5.13 2.91
CA LEU A 43 3.41 4.02 3.45
C LEU A 43 2.50 2.84 3.80
N ALA A 44 1.34 3.10 4.43
CA ALA A 44 0.34 2.08 4.71
C ALA A 44 -0.18 1.43 3.41
N PHE A 45 -0.43 2.22 2.37
CA PHE A 45 -0.81 1.74 1.05
C PHE A 45 0.27 0.83 0.45
N GLN A 46 1.54 1.24 0.49
CA GLN A 46 2.66 0.42 0.02
C GLN A 46 2.74 -0.90 0.80
N TYR A 47 2.62 -0.85 2.13
CA TYR A 47 2.65 -2.05 2.96
C TYR A 47 1.52 -3.02 2.62
N VAL A 48 0.27 -2.55 2.53
CA VAL A 48 -0.89 -3.38 2.18
C VAL A 48 -0.73 -3.98 0.78
N ARG A 49 -0.27 -3.18 -0.18
CA ARG A 49 -0.02 -3.63 -1.56
C ARG A 49 1.07 -4.69 -1.61
N THR A 50 2.20 -4.46 -0.94
CA THR A 50 3.32 -5.42 -0.88
C THR A 50 2.89 -6.73 -0.23
N LYS A 51 2.19 -6.68 0.92
CA LYS A 51 1.60 -7.87 1.56
C LYS A 51 0.65 -8.63 0.65
N ARG A 52 -0.15 -7.94 -0.16
CA ARG A 52 -1.03 -8.60 -1.15
C ARG A 52 -0.21 -9.29 -2.23
N LEU A 53 0.77 -8.60 -2.81
CA LEU A 53 1.63 -9.15 -3.85
C LEU A 53 2.44 -10.36 -3.34
N GLU A 54 2.91 -10.35 -2.10
CA GLU A 54 3.56 -11.50 -1.46
C GLU A 54 2.62 -12.69 -1.34
N ARG A 55 1.37 -12.48 -0.88
CA ARG A 55 0.36 -13.55 -0.83
C ARG A 55 0.04 -14.10 -2.22
N GLU A 56 -0.11 -13.23 -3.22
CA GLU A 56 -0.34 -13.64 -4.61
C GLU A 56 0.85 -14.43 -5.17
N LYS A 57 2.09 -14.05 -4.86
CA LYS A 57 3.31 -14.80 -5.23
C LYS A 57 3.38 -16.18 -4.57
N VAL A 58 2.99 -16.31 -3.30
CA VAL A 58 2.89 -17.60 -2.60
C VAL A 58 1.79 -18.49 -3.21
N VAL A 59 0.74 -17.90 -3.77
CA VAL A 59 -0.36 -18.62 -4.43
C VAL A 59 -0.06 -18.95 -5.90
N SER A 60 1.04 -18.42 -6.46
CA SER A 60 1.42 -18.66 -7.87
C SER A 60 1.48 -20.16 -8.18
N PRO A 61 0.84 -20.61 -9.28
CA PRO A 61 0.74 -22.03 -9.63
C PRO A 61 2.12 -22.69 -9.74
N THR A 62 3.16 -21.94 -10.11
CA THR A 62 4.53 -22.43 -10.19
C THR A 62 5.10 -22.87 -8.84
N ILE A 63 4.82 -22.14 -7.74
CA ILE A 63 5.28 -22.55 -6.41
C ILE A 63 4.50 -23.76 -5.91
N LYS A 64 3.19 -23.82 -6.19
CA LYS A 64 2.38 -25.02 -5.90
C LYS A 64 2.89 -26.24 -6.67
N GLN A 65 3.17 -26.09 -7.96
CA GLN A 65 3.73 -27.14 -8.81
C GLN A 65 5.12 -27.59 -8.31
N MET A 66 6.02 -26.66 -7.96
CA MET A 66 7.34 -27.00 -7.42
C MET A 66 7.29 -27.73 -6.08
N VAL A 67 6.27 -27.47 -5.24
CA VAL A 67 6.05 -28.20 -3.97
C VAL A 67 5.50 -29.59 -4.24
N GLU A 68 4.59 -29.73 -5.21
CA GLU A 68 3.96 -30.99 -5.59
C GLU A 68 4.94 -31.94 -6.28
N ASP A 69 5.78 -31.44 -7.19
CA ASP A 69 6.87 -32.19 -7.82
C ASP A 69 7.90 -32.68 -6.80
N ARG A 70 8.22 -31.87 -5.78
CA ARG A 70 9.11 -32.28 -4.68
C ARG A 70 8.53 -33.42 -3.85
N LYS A 71 7.21 -33.48 -3.67
CA LYS A 71 6.54 -34.58 -2.95
C LYS A 71 6.51 -35.86 -3.79
N LYS A 72 6.30 -35.77 -5.11
CA LYS A 72 6.36 -36.93 -6.01
C LYS A 72 7.77 -37.52 -6.11
N LYS A 73 8.82 -36.71 -6.08
CA LYS A 73 10.22 -37.18 -6.16
C LYS A 73 10.74 -37.88 -4.90
N LYS A 74 10.04 -37.74 -3.77
CA LYS A 74 10.38 -38.37 -2.47
C LYS A 74 9.62 -39.68 -2.22
N LYS A 75 8.70 -40.06 -3.09
CA LYS A 75 7.91 -41.29 -3.01
C LYS A 75 8.37 -42.25 -4.10
#